data_AF-A0A4D6KAL9-F1
#
_entry.id   AF-A0A4D6KAL9-F1
#
_cell.length_a   1.000
_cell.length_b   1.000
_cell.length_c   1.000
_cell.angle_alpha   90.00
_cell.angle_beta   90.00
_cell.angle_gamma   90.00
#
_symmetry.space_group_name_H-M   'P 1'
#
loop_
_entity.id
_entity.type
_entity.pdbx_description
1 polymer ?
#
loop_
_entity_poly.entity_id
_entity_poly.type
_entity_poly.pdbx_seq_one_letter_code
_entity_poly.pdbx_strand_id
1 'polypeptide(L)'
;MAIDPEFEENRDIAEDHEGHSVWGPVEEPETLGIHGTHVAVDFDICIADGACLEDCPVDVFEWVDTPDHPESEIKADPAHEDQCIDCMLCVDVCPVDAIDVDPGRAGRI
;
A
#
# COMPACT_ATOMS: atom_id res chain seq x y z
N MET A 1 -3.90 -6.68 12.06
CA MET A 1 -4.46 -7.65 11.10
C MET A 1 -3.60 -7.52 9.86
N ALA A 2 -3.32 -8.58 9.12
CA ALA A 2 -2.59 -8.44 7.85
C ALA A 2 -3.53 -7.90 6.76
N ILE A 3 -2.97 -7.30 5.72
CA ILE A 3 -3.70 -6.96 4.50
C ILE A 3 -4.44 -8.20 3.94
N ASP A 4 -5.63 -7.98 3.37
CA ASP A 4 -6.40 -9.03 2.69
C ASP A 4 -5.80 -9.30 1.30
N PRO A 5 -5.17 -10.46 1.04
CA PRO A 5 -4.58 -10.73 -0.27
C PRO A 5 -5.62 -10.91 -1.38
N GLU A 6 -6.91 -11.03 -1.06
CA GLU A 6 -8.02 -11.11 -2.04
C GLU A 6 -8.79 -9.78 -2.15
N PHE A 7 -8.18 -8.65 -1.74
CA PHE A 7 -8.87 -7.36 -1.69
C PHE A 7 -9.51 -6.93 -3.02
N GLU A 8 -8.93 -7.31 -4.17
CA GLU A 8 -9.49 -7.01 -5.50
C GLU A 8 -10.87 -7.66 -5.74
N GLU A 9 -11.16 -8.76 -5.04
CA GLU A 9 -12.45 -9.46 -5.13
C GLU A 9 -13.46 -8.94 -4.09
N ASN A 10 -12.94 -8.39 -2.99
CA ASN A 10 -13.72 -8.07 -1.80
C ASN A 10 -14.00 -6.56 -1.64
N ARG A 11 -13.25 -5.71 -2.34
CA ARG A 11 -13.32 -4.24 -2.25
C ARG A 11 -13.58 -3.65 -3.63
N ASP A 12 -14.24 -2.50 -3.64
CA ASP A 12 -14.42 -1.69 -4.84
C ASP A 12 -13.32 -0.61 -4.91
N ILE A 13 -12.90 -0.25 -6.11
CA ILE A 13 -12.05 0.93 -6.32
C ILE A 13 -12.87 2.16 -5.95
N ALA A 14 -12.40 2.92 -4.95
CA ALA A 14 -13.05 4.11 -4.44
C ALA A 14 -12.56 5.37 -5.18
N GLU A 15 -11.24 5.47 -5.39
CA GLU A 15 -10.60 6.61 -6.03
C GLU A 15 -9.22 6.25 -6.64
N ASP A 16 -8.52 7.27 -7.16
CA ASP A 16 -7.17 7.20 -7.72
C ASP A 16 -6.29 8.18 -6.92
N HIS A 17 -5.12 7.71 -6.48
CA HIS A 17 -4.13 8.50 -5.75
C HIS A 17 -2.84 8.54 -6.56
N GLU A 18 -2.50 9.70 -7.12
CA GLU A 18 -1.24 9.96 -7.82
C GLU A 18 -0.81 8.94 -8.90
N GLY A 19 -1.77 8.22 -9.49
CA GLY A 19 -1.53 7.26 -10.58
C GLY A 19 -1.74 5.79 -10.23
N HIS A 20 -2.14 5.47 -9.00
CA HIS A 20 -2.57 4.12 -8.60
C HIS A 20 -3.98 4.10 -8.00
N SER A 21 -4.62 2.94 -8.10
CA SER A 21 -5.96 2.73 -7.57
C SER A 21 -5.97 2.71 -6.05
N VAL A 22 -7.04 3.25 -5.45
CA VAL A 22 -7.34 3.15 -4.02
C VAL A 22 -8.58 2.28 -3.84
N TRP A 23 -8.43 1.19 -3.09
CA TRP A 23 -9.45 0.19 -2.83
C TRP A 23 -10.11 0.47 -1.48
N GLY A 24 -11.40 0.81 -1.53
CA GLY A 24 -12.15 1.30 -0.39
C GLY A 24 -12.50 0.23 0.66
N PRO A 25 -13.20 0.61 1.73
CA PRO A 25 -13.78 1.94 1.97
C PRO A 25 -12.73 3.03 2.20
N VAL A 26 -13.11 4.28 1.90
CA VAL A 26 -12.35 5.48 2.26
C VAL A 26 -13.29 6.43 3.00
N GLU A 27 -12.99 6.67 4.26
CA GLU A 27 -13.69 7.55 5.19
C GLU A 27 -12.63 8.33 5.99
N GLU A 28 -12.08 9.38 5.38
CA GLU A 28 -11.03 10.21 5.98
C GLU A 28 -11.46 10.84 7.31
N PRO A 29 -10.55 10.94 8.31
CA PRO A 29 -9.14 10.48 8.29
C PRO A 29 -8.96 9.07 8.86
N GLU A 30 -10.04 8.40 9.27
CA GLU A 30 -9.97 7.16 10.07
C GLU A 30 -9.82 5.90 9.22
N THR A 31 -10.20 5.95 7.95
CA THR A 31 -10.13 4.82 7.02
C THR A 31 -9.71 5.32 5.65
N LEU A 32 -8.56 4.86 5.17
CA LEU A 32 -7.94 5.27 3.90
C LEU A 32 -7.86 4.13 2.90
N GLY A 33 -8.16 2.90 3.32
CA GLY A 33 -8.23 1.76 2.42
C GLY A 33 -6.84 1.28 1.96
N ILE A 34 -6.81 0.59 0.83
CA ILE A 34 -5.60 -0.01 0.27
C ILE A 34 -5.18 0.78 -0.96
N HIS A 35 -3.96 1.31 -0.94
CA HIS A 35 -3.36 2.02 -2.06
C HIS A 35 -2.53 1.06 -2.91
N GLY A 36 -2.70 1.10 -4.23
CA GLY A 36 -1.94 0.28 -5.18
C GLY A 36 -2.64 -1.03 -5.56
N THR A 37 -2.19 -1.65 -6.65
CA THR A 37 -2.75 -2.90 -7.18
C THR A 37 -1.69 -3.99 -7.26
N HIS A 38 -0.62 -3.76 -8.04
CA HIS A 38 0.52 -4.67 -8.12
C HIS A 38 1.32 -4.69 -6.82
N VAL A 39 1.58 -3.50 -6.27
CA VAL A 39 2.12 -3.32 -4.92
C VAL A 39 1.06 -2.58 -4.13
N ALA A 40 0.41 -3.30 -3.22
CA ALA A 40 -0.71 -2.80 -2.43
C ALA A 40 -0.28 -2.54 -0.99
N VAL A 41 -0.61 -1.37 -0.44
CA VAL A 41 -0.35 -0.99 0.95
C VAL A 41 -1.67 -0.64 1.62
N ASP A 42 -2.02 -1.37 2.67
CA ASP A 42 -3.19 -1.05 3.50
C ASP A 42 -2.85 0.09 4.46
N PHE A 43 -3.41 1.27 4.20
CA PHE A 43 -3.15 2.47 4.98
C PHE A 43 -3.78 2.40 6.38
N ASP A 44 -4.79 1.55 6.56
CA ASP A 44 -5.46 1.31 7.83
C ASP A 44 -4.66 0.35 8.74
N ILE A 45 -3.55 -0.22 8.22
CA ILE A 45 -2.64 -1.11 8.95
C ILE A 45 -1.24 -0.51 9.02
N CYS A 46 -0.81 0.24 8.01
CA CYS A 46 0.52 0.83 7.93
C CYS A 46 0.80 1.76 9.11
N ILE A 47 1.87 1.49 9.86
CA ILE A 47 2.28 2.24 11.06
C ILE A 47 3.47 3.18 10.82
N ALA A 48 3.79 3.47 9.55
CA ALA A 48 4.97 4.25 9.16
C ALA A 48 6.30 3.69 9.67
N ASP A 49 6.49 2.37 9.66
CA ASP A 49 7.75 1.74 10.07
C ASP A 49 8.93 2.17 9.18
N GLY A 50 8.73 2.18 7.86
CA GLY A 50 9.68 2.70 6.89
C GLY A 50 10.68 1.70 6.31
N ALA A 51 10.76 0.46 6.81
CA ALA A 51 11.66 -0.56 6.27
C ALA A 51 11.42 -0.83 4.77
N CYS A 52 10.17 -0.75 4.30
CA CYS A 52 9.86 -0.89 2.87
C CYS A 52 10.47 0.22 2.00
N LEU A 53 10.60 1.45 2.50
CA LEU A 53 11.30 2.52 1.79
C LEU A 53 12.82 2.32 1.82
N GLU A 54 13.37 1.88 2.95
CA GLU A 54 14.82 1.71 3.11
C GLU A 54 15.37 0.52 2.30
N ASP A 55 14.63 -0.59 2.25
CA ASP A 55 15.10 -1.84 1.67
C ASP A 55 14.66 -2.06 0.21
N CYS A 56 13.74 -1.23 -0.32
CA CYS A 56 13.30 -1.37 -1.71
C CYS A 56 14.42 -0.95 -2.68
N PRO A 57 14.94 -1.88 -3.53
CA PRO A 57 16.09 -1.59 -4.39
C PRO A 57 15.75 -0.72 -5.61
N VAL A 58 14.46 -0.43 -5.82
CA VAL A 58 13.93 0.28 -7.00
C VAL A 58 12.96 1.41 -6.61
N ASP A 59 13.01 1.86 -5.35
CA ASP A 59 12.32 3.06 -4.86
C ASP A 59 10.80 3.09 -5.18
N VAL A 60 10.09 1.97 -4.95
CA VAL A 60 8.63 1.87 -5.19
C VAL A 60 7.82 2.86 -4.33
N PHE A 61 8.28 3.11 -3.10
CA PHE A 61 7.48 3.75 -2.07
C PHE A 61 7.92 5.20 -1.80
N GLU A 62 6.95 6.08 -1.58
CA GLU A 62 7.16 7.45 -1.09
C GLU A 62 6.40 7.67 0.23
N TRP A 63 6.77 8.72 0.97
CA TRP A 63 6.01 9.14 2.16
C TRP A 63 4.88 10.08 1.75
N VAL A 64 3.65 9.76 2.15
CA VAL A 64 2.49 10.65 2.05
C VAL A 64 1.98 11.02 3.44
N ASP A 65 1.53 12.27 3.61
CA ASP A 65 0.93 12.74 4.86
C ASP A 65 -0.51 12.24 5.01
N THR A 66 -0.83 11.65 6.16
CA THR A 66 -2.18 11.19 6.54
C THR A 66 -2.55 11.75 7.92
N PRO A 67 -2.74 13.08 8.03
CA PRO A 67 -2.95 13.74 9.32
C PRO A 67 -4.16 13.16 10.05
N ASP A 68 -4.06 13.06 11.38
CA ASP A 68 -5.12 12.57 12.28
C ASP A 68 -5.53 11.09 12.10
N HIS A 69 -4.86 10.32 11.23
CA HIS A 69 -5.12 8.88 11.08
C HIS A 69 -4.65 8.10 12.33
N PRO A 70 -5.43 7.14 12.85
CA PRO A 70 -5.17 6.48 14.13
C PRO A 70 -3.85 5.68 14.18
N GLU A 71 -3.47 5.00 13.09
CA GLU A 71 -2.27 4.17 13.06
C GLU A 71 -0.95 4.95 12.88
N SER A 72 -0.94 6.02 12.06
CA SER A 72 0.22 6.88 11.84
C SER A 72 -0.16 8.12 11.02
N GLU A 73 0.54 9.24 11.23
CA GLU A 73 0.29 10.51 10.52
C GLU A 73 0.95 10.62 9.14
N ILE A 74 1.69 9.59 8.73
CA ILE A 74 2.29 9.42 7.39
C ILE A 74 2.15 7.95 6.97
N LYS A 75 2.20 7.66 5.67
CA LYS A 75 2.12 6.30 5.12
C LYS A 75 3.14 6.08 4.01
N ALA A 76 3.56 4.83 3.85
CA ALA A 76 4.33 4.39 2.69
C ALA A 76 3.37 4.18 1.52
N ASP A 77 3.34 5.13 0.60
CA ASP A 77 2.51 5.11 -0.60
C ASP A 77 3.25 4.42 -1.75
N PRO A 78 2.64 3.46 -2.47
CA PRO A 78 3.29 2.73 -3.57
C PRO A 78 3.30 3.54 -4.89
N ALA A 79 3.77 4.78 -4.83
CA ALA A 79 3.74 5.77 -5.93
C ALA A 79 4.38 5.29 -7.24
N HIS A 80 5.31 4.32 -7.17
CA HIS A 80 6.00 3.75 -8.32
C HIS A 80 5.79 2.23 -8.40
N GLU A 81 4.57 1.76 -8.16
CA GLU A 81 4.26 0.32 -8.21
C GLU A 81 4.62 -0.34 -9.57
N ASP A 82 4.67 0.43 -10.65
CA ASP A 82 5.09 -0.02 -11.98
C ASP A 82 6.58 -0.42 -12.06
N GLN A 83 7.40 0.05 -11.12
CA GLN A 83 8.83 -0.25 -11.05
C GLN A 83 9.15 -1.52 -10.25
N CYS A 84 8.16 -2.11 -9.59
CA CYS A 84 8.35 -3.30 -8.76
C CYS A 84 8.99 -4.45 -9.55
N ILE A 85 9.93 -5.14 -8.91
CA ILE A 85 10.69 -6.27 -9.48
C ILE A 85 10.36 -7.61 -8.80
N ASP A 86 9.23 -7.69 -8.10
CA ASP A 86 8.76 -8.92 -7.43
C ASP A 86 9.77 -9.53 -6.43
N CYS A 87 10.57 -8.70 -5.76
CA CYS A 87 11.60 -9.20 -4.83
C CYS A 87 11.05 -9.65 -3.48
N MET A 88 9.81 -9.26 -3.14
CA MET A 88 9.08 -9.59 -1.91
C MET A 88 9.70 -9.08 -0.60
N LEU A 89 10.79 -8.30 -0.66
CA LEU A 89 11.44 -7.78 0.55
C LEU A 89 10.51 -6.91 1.39
N CYS A 90 9.74 -6.00 0.77
CA CYS A 90 8.81 -5.12 1.47
C CYS A 90 7.71 -5.89 2.24
N VAL A 91 7.25 -7.01 1.69
CA VAL A 91 6.28 -7.90 2.34
C VAL A 91 6.91 -8.56 3.57
N ASP A 92 8.13 -9.09 3.44
CA ASP A 92 8.83 -9.80 4.51
C ASP A 92 9.29 -8.87 5.67
N VAL A 93 9.64 -7.62 5.39
CA VAL A 93 10.16 -6.68 6.40
C VAL A 93 9.06 -5.89 7.11
N CYS A 94 7.84 -5.83 6.56
CA CYS A 94 6.75 -5.07 7.17
C CYS A 94 6.32 -5.72 8.50
N PRO A 95 6.47 -5.05 9.66
CA PRO A 95 6.20 -5.68 10.96
C PRO A 95 4.71 -5.92 11.25
N VAL A 96 3.84 -5.33 10.43
CA VAL A 96 2.38 -5.37 10.59
C VAL A 96 1.67 -6.01 9.40
N ASP A 97 2.43 -6.59 8.46
CA ASP A 97 1.90 -7.25 7.26
C ASP A 97 0.92 -6.35 6.48
N ALA A 98 1.27 -5.07 6.30
CA ALA A 98 0.43 -4.08 5.61
C ALA A 98 0.61 -4.08 4.09
N ILE A 99 1.58 -4.82 3.55
CA ILE A 99 1.98 -4.78 2.14
C ILE A 99 1.71 -6.14 1.50
N ASP A 100 1.05 -6.12 0.33
CA ASP A 100 0.88 -7.28 -0.52
C ASP A 100 1.46 -7.00 -1.91
N VAL A 101 2.15 -7.98 -2.48
CA VAL A 101 2.74 -7.90 -3.83
C VAL A 101 2.33 -9.14 -4.62
N ASP A 102 1.62 -8.94 -5.73
CA ASP A 102 1.19 -10.02 -6.61
C ASP A 102 1.72 -9.79 -8.04
N PRO A 103 2.66 -10.61 -8.56
CA PRO A 103 3.16 -10.53 -9.94
C PRO A 103 2.06 -10.67 -11.00
N GLY A 104 0.95 -11.35 -10.67
CA GLY A 104 -0.24 -11.44 -11.52
C GLY A 104 -1.00 -10.12 -11.67
N ARG A 105 -0.70 -9.12 -10.84
CA ARG A 105 -1.29 -7.77 -10.87
C ARG A 105 -0.47 -6.73 -11.64
N ALA A 106 0.76 -7.02 -12.03
CA ALA A 106 1.62 -6.08 -12.74
C ALA A 106 1.00 -5.50 -14.04
N GLY A 107 0.11 -6.23 -14.71
CA GLY A 107 -0.61 -5.76 -15.91
C GLY A 107 -1.96 -5.11 -15.63
N ARG A 108 -2.31 -4.87 -14.37
CA ARG A 108 -3.59 -4.32 -13.89
C ARG A 108 -3.47 -2.95 -13.24
N ILE A 109 -2.26 -2.38 -13.24
CA ILE A 109 -1.97 -0.98 -12.88
C ILE A 109 -2.49 -0.02 -13.96
#